data_AF-A0A8T3ZZF5-F1
#
_entry.id   AF-A0A8T3ZZF5-F1
#
_cell.length_a   1.000
_cell.length_b   1.000
_cell.length_c   1.000
_cell.angle_alpha   90.00
_cell.angle_beta   90.00
_cell.angle_gamma   90.00
#
_symmetry.space_group_name_H-M   'P 1'
#
loop_
_entity.id
_entity.type
_entity.pdbx_description
1 polymer ?
#
loop_
_entity_poly.entity_id
_entity_poly.type
_entity_poly.pdbx_seq_one_letter_code
_entity_poly.pdbx_strand_id
1 'polypeptide(L)'
;MAKFGVWRILWRILWVPGIALHELAHALAVLLVGRQVRRFEVTLKGGTVHHTGGGSGGLSFAFIAFLPFLLGNALAYIFLKDALALLNEPFDVNPFVGLIFLWLSVSFANASFPSNLDMESARWD
;
A
#
# COMPACT_ATOMS: atom_id res chain seq x y z
N MET A 1 -4.12 29.12 -14.26
CA MET A 1 -3.48 27.79 -14.21
C MET A 1 -3.59 27.10 -12.83
N ALA A 2 -4.67 27.27 -12.06
CA ALA A 2 -4.82 26.68 -10.71
C ALA A 2 -5.68 25.39 -10.65
N LYS A 3 -6.45 25.08 -11.71
CA LYS A 3 -7.43 23.98 -11.68
C LYS A 3 -6.81 22.57 -11.71
N PHE A 4 -5.62 22.39 -12.29
CA PHE A 4 -4.97 21.08 -12.37
C PHE A 4 -4.34 20.61 -11.03
N GLY A 5 -4.06 21.52 -10.10
CA GLY A 5 -3.42 21.18 -8.83
C GLY A 5 -4.35 20.46 -7.85
N VAL A 6 -5.58 20.94 -7.70
CA VAL A 6 -6.56 20.42 -6.73
C VAL A 6 -6.99 19.01 -7.09
N TRP A 7 -7.33 18.76 -8.36
CA TRP A 7 -7.72 17.42 -8.83
C TRP A 7 -6.62 16.40 -8.61
N ARG A 8 -5.34 16.77 -8.82
CA ARG A 8 -4.20 15.89 -8.57
C ARG A 8 -4.03 15.56 -7.09
N ILE A 9 -4.28 16.53 -6.20
CA ILE A 9 -4.20 16.33 -4.75
C ILE A 9 -5.35 15.44 -4.27
N LEU A 10 -6.58 15.70 -4.71
CA LEU A 10 -7.75 14.88 -4.37
C LEU A 10 -7.57 13.43 -4.86
N TRP A 11 -7.04 13.26 -6.08
CA TRP A 11 -6.71 11.92 -6.58
C TRP A 11 -5.69 11.22 -5.68
N ARG A 12 -4.68 11.93 -5.19
CA ARG A 12 -3.66 11.35 -4.32
C ARG A 12 -4.22 10.98 -2.96
N ILE A 13 -5.04 11.85 -2.36
CA ILE A 13 -5.73 11.57 -1.08
C ILE A 13 -6.56 10.29 -1.18
N LEU A 14 -7.24 10.08 -2.31
CA LEU A 14 -8.04 8.87 -2.53
C LEU A 14 -7.22 7.57 -2.49
N TRP A 15 -5.90 7.64 -2.68
CA TRP A 15 -5.02 6.48 -2.69
C TRP A 15 -4.05 6.39 -1.52
N VAL A 16 -4.03 7.38 -0.63
CA VAL A 16 -3.10 7.44 0.51
C VAL A 16 -3.12 6.17 1.37
N PRO A 17 -4.27 5.57 1.73
CA PRO A 17 -4.27 4.37 2.57
C PRO A 17 -3.52 3.20 1.93
N GLY A 18 -3.70 2.99 0.63
CA GLY A 18 -2.99 1.95 -0.11
C GLY A 18 -1.50 2.22 -0.22
N ILE A 19 -1.10 3.47 -0.49
CA ILE A 19 0.33 3.85 -0.51
C ILE A 19 0.95 3.59 0.87
N ALA A 20 0.28 3.99 1.95
CA ALA A 20 0.77 3.75 3.30
C ALA A 20 0.94 2.26 3.61
N LEU A 21 -0.02 1.43 3.19
CA LEU A 21 0.04 -0.02 3.34
C LEU A 21 1.18 -0.63 2.51
N HIS A 22 1.38 -0.17 1.28
CA HIS A 22 2.43 -0.63 0.38
C HIS A 22 3.82 -0.43 1.01
N GLU A 23 4.09 0.77 1.50
CA GLU A 23 5.36 1.07 2.18
C GLU A 23 5.49 0.29 3.49
N LEU A 24 4.39 0.12 4.23
CA LEU A 24 4.41 -0.67 5.46
C LEU A 24 4.77 -2.12 5.16
N ALA A 25 4.28 -2.68 4.06
CA ALA A 25 4.63 -4.01 3.61
C ALA A 25 6.13 -4.11 3.27
N HIS A 26 6.71 -3.10 2.60
CA HIS A 26 8.15 -3.05 2.40
C HIS A 26 8.92 -3.01 3.73
N ALA A 27 8.50 -2.17 4.69
CA ALA A 27 9.12 -2.10 6.00
C ALA A 27 9.05 -3.44 6.76
N LEU A 28 7.91 -4.12 6.70
CA LEU A 28 7.73 -5.45 7.26
C LEU A 28 8.65 -6.47 6.58
N ALA A 29 8.74 -6.46 5.24
CA ALA A 29 9.62 -7.37 4.51
C ALA A 29 11.08 -7.19 4.94
N VAL A 30 11.53 -5.94 5.07
CA VAL A 30 12.87 -5.57 5.52
C VAL A 30 13.14 -6.10 6.94
N LEU A 31 12.19 -5.92 7.87
CA LEU A 31 12.31 -6.44 9.24
C LEU A 31 12.36 -7.98 9.27
N LEU A 32 11.54 -8.65 8.46
CA LEU A 32 11.50 -10.12 8.37
C LEU A 32 12.77 -10.71 7.76
N VAL A 33 13.45 -9.98 6.88
CA VAL A 33 14.78 -10.34 6.34
C VAL A 33 15.90 -10.04 7.36
N GLY A 34 15.57 -9.48 8.52
CA GLY A 34 16.51 -9.20 9.61
C GLY A 34 17.25 -7.86 9.47
N ARG A 35 16.73 -6.93 8.66
CA ARG A 35 17.30 -5.59 8.47
C ARG A 35 16.55 -4.56 9.31
N GLN A 36 17.24 -3.52 9.75
CA GLN A 36 16.62 -2.43 10.50
C GLN A 36 16.05 -1.37 9.58
N VAL A 37 14.78 -1.01 9.80
CA VAL A 37 14.14 0.16 9.20
C VAL A 37 14.58 1.40 9.98
N ARG A 38 15.21 2.37 9.30
CA ARG A 38 15.67 3.64 9.90
C ARG A 38 14.64 4.75 9.80
N ARG A 39 13.94 4.81 8.67
CA ARG A 39 12.99 5.89 8.38
C ARG A 39 11.90 5.36 7.49
N PHE A 40 10.68 5.77 7.80
CA PHE A 40 9.48 5.48 7.06
C PHE A 40 8.83 6.81 6.68
N GLU A 41 8.66 7.07 5.39
CA GLU A 41 8.01 8.29 4.91
C GLU A 41 6.89 7.96 3.95
N VAL A 42 5.72 8.51 4.20
CA VAL A 42 4.59 8.47 3.26
C VAL A 42 4.23 9.90 2.92
N THR A 43 4.30 10.24 1.64
CA THR A 43 3.98 11.55 1.13
C THR A 43 2.87 11.44 0.08
N LEU A 44 2.27 12.58 -0.29
CA LEU A 44 1.34 12.60 -1.42
C LEU A 44 2.00 12.23 -2.75
N LYS A 45 3.34 12.15 -2.84
CA LYS A 45 4.10 11.77 -4.04
C LYS A 45 4.45 10.27 -4.09
N GLY A 46 4.14 9.50 -3.05
CA GLY A 46 4.60 8.13 -2.85
C GLY A 46 5.22 8.01 -1.45
N GLY A 47 5.80 6.87 -1.12
CA GLY A 47 6.60 6.74 0.09
C GLY A 47 7.96 6.13 -0.18
N THR A 48 8.75 6.09 0.90
CA THR A 48 10.07 5.48 0.90
C THR A 48 10.34 4.85 2.26
N VAL A 49 10.92 3.65 2.22
CA VAL A 49 11.47 2.96 3.39
C VAL A 49 12.99 2.99 3.32
N HIS A 50 13.65 3.57 4.31
CA HIS A 50 15.10 3.57 4.41
C HIS A 50 15.54 2.50 5.42
N HIS A 51 16.53 1.67 5.07
CA HIS A 51 17.02 0.61 5.94
C HIS A 51 18.55 0.46 5.94
N THR A 52 19.08 -0.31 6.89
CA THR A 52 20.51 -0.60 6.99
C THR A 52 20.93 -1.88 6.29
N GLY A 53 22.06 -1.82 5.60
CA GLY A 53 22.79 -3.00 5.09
C GLY A 53 22.71 -3.12 3.57
N GLY A 54 23.87 -3.27 2.92
CA GLY A 54 23.97 -3.55 1.49
C GLY A 54 23.94 -5.06 1.19
N GLY A 55 23.53 -5.39 -0.02
CA GLY A 55 23.52 -6.70 -0.66
C GLY A 55 22.32 -7.53 -0.24
N SER A 56 21.13 -7.30 -0.80
CA SER A 56 20.07 -8.31 -0.70
C SER A 56 20.38 -9.46 -1.68
N GLY A 57 20.58 -10.68 -1.18
CA GLY A 57 20.61 -11.85 -2.05
C GLY A 57 19.29 -11.94 -2.83
N GLY A 58 19.30 -12.49 -4.04
CA GLY A 58 18.16 -12.39 -4.98
C GLY A 58 16.79 -12.86 -4.44
N LEU A 59 16.77 -13.77 -3.45
CA LEU A 59 15.53 -14.20 -2.79
C LEU A 59 14.97 -13.15 -1.81
N SER A 60 15.83 -12.47 -1.05
CA SER A 60 15.43 -11.36 -0.18
C SER A 60 14.92 -10.18 -0.99
N PHE A 61 15.54 -9.92 -2.14
CA PHE A 61 15.09 -8.92 -3.12
C PHE A 61 13.67 -9.20 -3.60
N ALA A 62 13.43 -10.40 -4.12
CA ALA A 62 12.11 -10.79 -4.61
C ALA A 62 11.06 -10.71 -3.49
N PHE A 63 11.39 -11.16 -2.28
CA PHE A 63 10.46 -11.07 -1.16
C PHE A 63 10.09 -9.62 -0.81
N ILE A 64 11.07 -8.71 -0.72
CA ILE A 64 10.82 -7.29 -0.43
C ILE A 64 9.97 -6.64 -1.52
N ALA A 65 10.23 -6.95 -2.79
CA ALA A 65 9.48 -6.40 -3.92
C ALA A 65 8.05 -6.96 -4.03
N PHE A 66 7.84 -8.24 -3.70
CA PHE A 66 6.53 -8.89 -3.87
C PHE A 66 5.64 -8.85 -2.63
N LEU A 67 6.16 -8.60 -1.43
CA LEU A 67 5.33 -8.57 -0.22
C LEU A 67 4.21 -7.52 -0.26
N PRO A 68 4.40 -6.29 -0.77
CA PRO A 68 3.31 -5.33 -0.94
C PRO A 68 2.19 -5.83 -1.84
N PHE A 69 2.54 -6.56 -2.91
CA PHE A 69 1.55 -7.17 -3.80
C PHE A 69 0.71 -8.21 -3.07
N LEU A 70 1.35 -9.13 -2.36
CA LEU A 70 0.66 -10.20 -1.64
C LEU A 70 -0.21 -9.64 -0.52
N LEU A 71 0.34 -8.77 0.33
CA LEU A 71 -0.35 -8.20 1.48
C LEU A 71 -1.47 -7.25 1.04
N GLY A 72 -1.19 -6.41 0.04
CA GLY A 72 -2.14 -5.46 -0.52
C GLY A 72 -3.36 -6.15 -1.13
N ASN A 73 -3.16 -7.20 -1.94
CA ASN A 73 -4.28 -7.95 -2.53
C ASN A 73 -5.03 -8.80 -1.50
N ALA A 74 -4.34 -9.41 -0.53
CA ALA A 74 -4.99 -10.16 0.53
C ALA A 74 -5.92 -9.28 1.37
N LEU A 75 -5.42 -8.10 1.79
CA LEU A 75 -6.24 -7.14 2.53
C LEU A 75 -7.34 -6.54 1.65
N ALA A 76 -7.05 -6.20 0.38
CA ALA A 76 -8.09 -5.72 -0.54
C ALA A 76 -9.25 -6.73 -0.65
N TYR A 77 -8.95 -8.02 -0.78
CA TYR A 77 -9.98 -9.07 -0.83
C TYR A 77 -10.83 -9.14 0.45
N ILE A 78 -10.20 -9.09 1.63
CA ILE A 78 -10.90 -9.10 2.91
C ILE A 78 -11.85 -7.89 3.01
N PHE A 79 -11.32 -6.69 2.76
CA PHE A 79 -12.11 -5.46 2.80
C PHE A 79 -13.22 -5.43 1.75
N LEU A 80 -13.01 -6.01 0.56
CA LEU A 80 -14.06 -6.13 -0.45
C LEU A 80 -15.20 -7.03 0.02
N LYS A 81 -14.86 -8.19 0.57
CA LYS A 81 -15.86 -9.14 1.08
C LYS A 81 -16.70 -8.49 2.18
N ASP A 82 -16.05 -7.83 3.13
CA ASP A 82 -16.72 -7.15 4.24
C ASP A 82 -17.54 -5.94 3.74
N ALA A 83 -17.02 -5.18 2.77
CA ALA A 83 -17.76 -4.09 2.14
C ALA A 83 -19.05 -4.58 1.48
N LEU A 84 -18.98 -5.67 0.70
CA LEU A 84 -20.14 -6.24 0.03
C LEU A 84 -21.15 -6.81 1.04
N ALA A 85 -20.70 -7.39 2.15
CA ALA A 85 -21.60 -7.81 3.22
C ALA A 85 -22.34 -6.59 3.79
N LEU A 86 -21.59 -5.56 4.23
CA LEU A 86 -22.14 -4.34 4.85
C LEU A 86 -23.09 -3.55 3.93
N LEU A 87 -22.86 -3.55 2.62
CA LEU A 87 -23.70 -2.87 1.64
C LEU A 87 -24.99 -3.63 1.29
N ASN A 88 -25.02 -4.94 1.53
CA ASN A 88 -26.19 -5.79 1.25
C ASN A 88 -27.03 -6.10 2.50
N GLU A 89 -26.57 -5.73 3.69
CA GLU A 89 -27.32 -5.89 4.94
C GLU A 89 -28.58 -4.99 4.96
N PRO A 90 -29.75 -5.54 5.34
CA PRO A 90 -30.96 -4.75 5.47
C PRO A 90 -30.91 -3.83 6.70
N PHE A 91 -30.75 -2.53 6.44
CA PHE A 91 -31.13 -1.36 7.25
C PHE A 91 -30.52 -1.14 8.66
N ASP A 92 -29.88 -2.12 9.29
CA ASP A 92 -29.32 -1.97 10.65
C ASP A 92 -27.85 -1.51 10.69
N VAL A 93 -27.13 -1.59 9.58
CA VAL A 93 -25.72 -1.16 9.48
C VAL A 93 -25.61 0.08 8.60
N ASN A 94 -24.88 1.09 9.06
CA ASN A 94 -24.69 2.32 8.29
C ASN A 94 -23.94 1.99 6.98
N PRO A 95 -24.57 2.18 5.80
CA PRO A 95 -23.97 1.83 4.50
C PRO A 95 -22.69 2.63 4.21
N PHE A 96 -22.49 3.76 4.89
CA PHE A 96 -21.25 4.53 4.81
C PHE A 96 -20.01 3.73 5.25
N VAL A 97 -20.16 2.82 6.21
CA VAL A 97 -19.07 1.93 6.64
C VAL A 97 -18.69 0.99 5.50
N GLY A 98 -19.68 0.41 4.81
CA GLY A 98 -19.45 -0.41 3.61
C GLY A 98 -18.74 0.36 2.51
N LEU A 99 -19.08 1.64 2.29
CA LEU A 99 -18.38 2.50 1.32
C LEU A 99 -16.93 2.80 1.72
N ILE A 100 -16.65 3.00 3.01
CA ILE A 100 -15.27 3.16 3.51
C ILE A 100 -14.47 1.88 3.24
N PHE A 101 -15.04 0.70 3.53
CA PHE A 101 -14.37 -0.57 3.31
C PHE A 101 -14.11 -0.83 1.83
N LEU A 102 -15.08 -0.48 0.97
CA LEU A 102 -14.91 -0.54 -0.47
C LEU A 102 -13.79 0.39 -0.95
N TRP A 103 -13.76 1.62 -0.44
CA TRP A 103 -12.69 2.57 -0.74
C TRP A 103 -11.32 2.04 -0.32
N LEU A 104 -11.19 1.49 0.89
CA LEU A 104 -9.94 0.87 1.36
C LEU A 104 -9.52 -0.30 0.48
N SER A 105 -10.46 -1.20 0.14
CA SER A 105 -10.22 -2.32 -0.76
C SER A 105 -9.64 -1.86 -2.10
N VAL A 106 -10.32 -0.92 -2.75
CA VAL A 106 -9.90 -0.38 -4.04
C VAL A 106 -8.55 0.33 -3.91
N SER A 107 -8.33 1.06 -2.81
CA SER A 107 -7.05 1.71 -2.56
C SER A 107 -5.90 0.73 -2.37
N PHE A 108 -6.11 -0.36 -1.63
CA PHE A 108 -5.09 -1.37 -1.40
C PHE A 108 -4.75 -2.12 -2.68
N ALA A 109 -5.77 -2.53 -3.45
CA ALA A 109 -5.56 -3.19 -4.74
C ALA A 109 -4.79 -2.29 -5.71
N ASN A 110 -5.16 -1.01 -5.83
CA ASN A 110 -4.53 -0.07 -6.75
C ASN A 110 -3.04 0.16 -6.41
N ALA A 111 -2.71 0.31 -5.12
CA ALA A 111 -1.33 0.56 -4.70
C ALA A 111 -0.49 -0.72 -4.53
N SER A 112 -1.07 -1.92 -4.63
CA SER A 112 -0.35 -3.18 -4.37
C SER A 112 0.68 -3.56 -5.44
N PHE A 113 0.61 -2.99 -6.64
CA PHE A 113 1.49 -3.40 -7.73
C PHE A 113 2.90 -2.85 -7.53
N PRO A 114 3.93 -3.71 -7.64
CA PRO A 114 5.31 -3.26 -7.54
C PRO A 114 5.60 -2.30 -8.70
N SER A 115 6.22 -1.18 -8.37
CA SER A 115 6.68 -0.18 -9.33
C SER A 115 8.11 -0.46 -9.76
N ASN A 116 8.53 0.14 -10.88
CA ASN A 116 9.93 0.10 -11.30
C ASN A 116 10.87 0.69 -10.23
N LEU A 117 10.39 1.66 -9.45
CA LEU A 117 11.13 2.25 -8.34
C LEU A 117 11.33 1.26 -7.19
N ASP A 118 10.39 0.34 -6.95
CA ASP A 118 10.52 -0.70 -5.93
C ASP A 118 11.54 -1.77 -6.35
N MET A 119 11.62 -2.04 -7.65
CA MET A 119 12.63 -2.94 -8.21
C MET A 119 14.02 -2.30 -8.24
N GLU A 120 14.11 -1.00 -8.46
CA GLU A 120 15.38 -0.27 -8.39
C GLU A 120 15.83 -0.11 -6.93
N SER A 121 14.99 0.40 -6.03
CA SER A 121 15.35 0.62 -4.62
C SER A 121 15.86 -0.66 -3.96
N ALA A 122 15.19 -1.79 -4.17
CA ALA A 122 15.66 -3.06 -3.63
C ALA A 122 16.94 -3.61 -4.31
N ARG A 123 17.31 -3.13 -5.52
CA ARG A 123 18.53 -3.51 -6.25
C ARG A 123 19.77 -2.70 -5.85
N TRP A 124 19.59 -1.43 -5.47
CA TRP A 124 20.69 -0.55 -5.09
C TRP A 124 21.14 -0.72 -3.63
N ASP A 125 20.47 -1.62 -2.89
CA ASP A 125 20.92 -2.12 -1.59
C ASP A 125 21.76 -3.39 -1.73
#